data_AF-A0A6P6IUR0-F1
#
_entry.id   AF-A0A6P6IUR0-F1
#
_cell.length_a   1.000
_cell.length_b   1.000
_cell.length_c   1.000
_cell.angle_alpha   90.00
_cell.angle_beta   90.00
_cell.angle_gamma   90.00
#
_symmetry.space_group_name_H-M   'P 1'
#
loop_
_entity.id
_entity.type
_entity.pdbx_description
1 polymer ?
#
loop_
_entity_poly.entity_id
_entity_poly.type
_entity_poly.pdbx_seq_one_letter_code
_entity_poly.pdbx_strand_id
1 'polypeptide(L)'
;MENNVTQISREDLENLREAFNKIDIDNSGYVSDFELQELFREASFHIPGYKVREIVEKFMAGDTNKDEKISFEEFVAIYQELRSKEVRETFRKSISRRDGIRSFGGTSRISSEGTQHSYSDEEKVAFVNWINKALAKDPDCKHLIPMDPETDSLFKSVKDGILLCKMINLSQPDTIDERVINTKKCTPFTMTENLVLALNSASAIGCTVVNIDAQDMKAGTPHLVLGLLWQIIKIGLFADIEISRNEALIALLDESEELDHLMSMSPEDLLLRWVNYHLKAAGWQQITNFSDDIKDSRAYFHLLNQISPKGDGDDEMRIDIDISGFNERDDERRAELMLRQADRLDCRQFVTPSDVVAGNQKLNIAFVANLFNMYPALNRPARNGIDYAIEGETREDRTFRNWMNSLGVTPHVNHLYRDMQDGLIILQLYERIQVAVDWTRVNKPPYTILGSNMKKLENCNYSVALGKKEAKFSLVGIGGENINEGSPMHTLALIWQLMRRYTLKVLSDIGDGEKVSDQVIIDWVNNTLKQGQKNSYINSFKDKSISTSLPVIDLIDTIVPKAIKYELVKSGDMTPEDKLNNAKYAISVARKIGVRVYALPDDLVEVKPKMVMTVFACLMGRSLKKADG
;
A
#
# COMPACT_ATOMS: atom_id res chain seq x y z
N MET A 1 19.90 -9.28 55.72
CA MET A 1 20.13 -7.83 55.58
C MET A 1 21.42 -7.65 54.79
N GLU A 2 21.30 -7.44 53.49
CA GLU A 2 22.31 -6.73 52.70
C GLU A 2 21.52 -5.84 51.74
N ASN A 3 21.39 -4.56 52.13
CA ASN A 3 20.79 -3.52 51.33
C ASN A 3 21.77 -3.17 50.20
N ASN A 4 21.54 -3.66 48.98
CA ASN A 4 22.11 -3.02 47.80
C ASN A 4 21.29 -1.77 47.48
N VAL A 5 21.60 -0.66 48.16
CA VAL A 5 21.15 0.67 47.74
C VAL A 5 22.06 1.12 46.61
N THR A 6 21.67 0.86 45.37
CA THR A 6 22.23 1.48 44.17
C THR A 6 21.82 2.95 44.16
N GLN A 7 22.74 3.85 44.51
CA GLN A 7 22.53 5.30 44.44
C GLN A 7 22.41 5.75 42.98
N ILE A 8 21.19 6.02 42.52
CA ILE A 8 20.94 6.77 41.30
C ILE A 8 21.22 8.26 41.57
N SER A 9 21.90 8.94 40.65
CA SER A 9 22.10 10.39 40.75
C SER A 9 20.76 11.14 40.60
N ARG A 10 20.61 12.30 41.25
CA ARG A 10 19.35 13.06 41.18
C ARG A 10 18.96 13.42 39.73
N GLU A 11 19.95 13.70 38.89
CA GLU A 11 19.78 14.01 37.48
C GLU A 11 19.31 12.78 36.68
N ASP A 12 19.85 11.59 36.96
CA ASP A 12 19.39 10.35 36.32
C ASP A 12 17.97 9.96 36.76
N LEU A 13 17.60 10.24 38.01
CA LEU A 13 16.24 10.01 38.54
C LEU A 13 15.22 10.95 37.90
N GLU A 14 15.58 12.22 37.70
CA GLU A 14 14.75 13.21 36.98
C GLU A 14 14.59 12.81 35.50
N ASN A 15 15.68 12.40 34.83
CA ASN A 15 15.64 11.88 33.46
C ASN A 15 14.77 10.60 33.33
N LEU A 16 14.85 9.69 34.29
CA LEU A 16 14.00 8.49 34.32
C LEU A 16 12.54 8.83 34.57
N ARG A 17 12.25 9.88 35.35
CA ARG A 17 10.89 10.37 35.58
C ARG A 17 10.30 10.99 34.31
N GLU A 18 11.08 11.77 33.57
CA GLU A 18 10.66 12.28 32.27
C GLU A 18 10.44 11.15 31.26
N ALA A 19 11.32 10.16 31.23
CA ALA A 19 11.17 8.98 30.38
C ALA A 19 9.92 8.16 30.73
N PHE A 20 9.65 7.96 32.02
CA PHE A 20 8.46 7.27 32.49
C PHE A 20 7.18 8.02 32.10
N ASN A 21 7.12 9.33 32.35
CA ASN A 21 5.98 10.15 31.95
C ASN A 21 5.79 10.22 30.42
N LYS A 22 6.86 10.03 29.64
CA LYS A 22 6.78 9.91 28.17
C LYS A 22 6.21 8.56 27.72
N ILE A 23 6.28 7.52 28.55
CA ILE A 23 5.77 6.17 28.23
C ILE A 23 4.36 5.97 28.80
N ASP A 24 4.06 6.56 29.94
CA ASP A 24 2.72 6.65 30.56
C ASP A 24 1.86 7.63 29.75
N ILE A 25 1.29 7.13 28.65
CA ILE A 25 0.57 7.89 27.62
C ILE A 25 -0.75 8.42 28.17
N ASP A 26 -1.39 7.65 29.05
CA ASP A 26 -2.67 8.00 29.66
C ASP A 26 -2.55 8.81 30.96
N ASN A 27 -1.32 9.08 31.42
CA ASN A 27 -1.00 9.73 32.70
C ASN A 27 -1.64 9.03 33.90
N SER A 28 -1.80 7.70 33.83
CA SER A 28 -2.35 6.90 34.92
C SER A 28 -1.41 6.79 36.11
N GLY A 29 -0.13 7.16 35.95
CA GLY A 29 0.92 6.97 36.94
C GLY A 29 1.58 5.59 36.88
N TYR A 30 1.21 4.77 35.89
CA TYR A 30 1.67 3.41 35.67
C TYR A 30 1.92 3.20 34.18
N VAL A 31 2.84 2.29 33.83
CA VAL A 31 3.10 1.91 32.44
C VAL A 31 2.50 0.52 32.19
N SER A 32 1.57 0.43 31.26
CA SER A 32 0.91 -0.82 30.87
C SER A 32 1.70 -1.63 29.84
N ASP A 33 1.38 -2.93 29.72
CA ASP A 33 1.93 -3.80 28.67
C ASP A 33 1.68 -3.23 27.25
N PHE A 34 0.54 -2.57 27.04
CA PHE A 34 0.23 -1.90 25.78
C PHE A 34 1.18 -0.73 25.51
N GLU A 35 1.43 0.15 26.47
CA GLU A 35 2.33 1.30 26.32
C GLU A 35 3.78 0.88 26.10
N LEU A 36 4.21 -0.22 26.73
CA LEU A 36 5.50 -0.85 26.47
C LEU A 36 5.56 -1.44 25.06
N GLN A 37 4.53 -2.13 24.61
CA GLN A 37 4.46 -2.67 23.25
C GLN A 37 4.47 -1.55 22.19
N GLU A 38 3.81 -0.42 22.42
CA GLU A 38 3.87 0.75 21.55
C GLU A 38 5.29 1.31 21.46
N LEU A 39 5.95 1.52 22.60
CA LEU A 39 7.35 1.95 22.68
C LEU A 39 8.29 0.99 21.92
N PHE A 40 8.12 -0.32 22.11
CA PHE A 40 8.98 -1.33 21.49
C PHE A 40 8.66 -1.58 20.02
N ARG A 41 7.40 -1.41 19.60
CA ARG A 41 7.04 -1.42 18.18
C ARG A 41 7.74 -0.26 17.46
N GLU A 42 7.76 0.92 18.05
CA GLU A 42 8.45 2.09 17.49
C GLU A 42 9.98 1.92 17.51
N ALA A 43 10.54 1.32 18.58
CA ALA A 43 11.96 1.00 18.67
C ALA A 43 12.39 -0.14 17.73
N SER A 44 11.49 -1.06 17.37
CA SER A 44 11.76 -2.20 16.48
C SER A 44 12.01 -1.82 15.02
N PHE A 45 11.69 -0.58 14.63
CA PHE A 45 12.12 -0.01 13.35
C PHE A 45 13.62 0.35 13.31
N HIS A 46 14.29 0.38 14.47
CA HIS A 46 15.65 0.94 14.61
C HIS A 46 16.62 0.05 15.41
N ILE A 47 16.13 -1.04 16.00
CA ILE A 47 16.92 -1.98 16.81
C ILE A 47 16.69 -3.40 16.28
N PRO A 48 17.74 -4.23 16.14
CA PRO A 48 17.58 -5.63 15.79
C PRO A 48 16.58 -6.36 16.72
N GLY A 49 15.61 -7.07 16.14
CA GLY A 49 14.49 -7.67 16.88
C GLY A 49 14.85 -8.70 17.97
N TYR A 50 16.10 -9.16 18.05
CA TYR A 50 16.58 -9.96 19.18
C TYR A 50 16.85 -9.12 20.44
N LYS A 51 17.34 -7.87 20.28
CA LYS A 51 17.56 -6.94 21.41
C LYS A 51 16.24 -6.42 21.97
N VAL A 52 15.25 -6.18 21.09
CA VAL A 52 13.89 -5.79 21.51
C VAL A 52 13.27 -6.90 22.37
N ARG A 53 13.40 -8.16 21.96
CA ARG A 53 12.96 -9.32 22.76
C ARG A 53 13.64 -9.41 24.12
N GLU A 54 14.95 -9.19 24.18
CA GLU A 54 15.70 -9.19 25.45
C GLU A 54 15.23 -8.08 26.41
N ILE A 55 14.86 -6.90 25.88
CA ILE A 55 14.33 -5.80 26.69
C ILE A 55 12.90 -6.12 27.15
N VAL A 56 12.03 -6.61 26.26
CA VAL A 56 10.65 -7.00 26.60
C VAL A 56 10.62 -8.11 27.64
N GLU A 57 11.47 -9.14 27.51
CA GLU A 57 11.59 -10.22 28.50
C GLU A 57 12.00 -9.70 29.89
N LYS A 58 12.87 -8.69 29.95
CA LYS A 58 13.27 -8.05 31.21
C LYS A 58 12.18 -7.16 31.80
N PHE A 59 11.43 -6.47 30.97
CA PHE A 59 10.27 -5.68 31.42
C PHE A 59 9.16 -6.58 31.96
N MET A 60 8.86 -7.71 31.31
CA MET A 60 7.90 -8.70 31.83
C MET A 60 8.37 -9.38 33.12
N ALA A 61 9.68 -9.51 33.32
CA ALA A 61 10.25 -10.04 34.56
C ALA A 61 10.32 -9.01 35.70
N GLY A 62 10.14 -7.71 35.38
CA GLY A 62 10.25 -6.59 36.31
C GLY A 62 8.94 -6.15 36.96
N ASP A 63 7.80 -6.70 36.54
CA ASP A 63 6.52 -6.61 37.26
C ASP A 63 6.61 -7.51 38.52
N THR A 64 7.06 -6.91 39.62
CA THR A 64 7.33 -7.64 40.87
C THR A 64 6.08 -7.93 41.67
N ASN A 65 5.05 -7.10 41.51
CA ASN A 65 3.79 -7.23 42.23
C ASN A 65 2.74 -8.04 41.44
N LYS A 66 3.00 -8.35 40.15
CA LYS A 66 2.16 -9.10 39.21
C LYS A 66 0.80 -8.45 38.96
N ASP A 67 0.75 -7.13 38.94
CA ASP A 67 -0.47 -6.37 38.66
C ASP A 67 -0.66 -6.06 37.16
N GLU A 68 0.20 -6.62 36.30
CA GLU A 68 0.23 -6.43 34.85
C GLU A 68 0.51 -4.97 34.43
N LYS A 69 1.06 -4.17 35.36
CA LYS A 69 1.46 -2.78 35.16
C LYS A 69 2.85 -2.55 35.78
N ILE A 70 3.53 -1.51 35.32
CA ILE A 70 4.87 -1.13 35.80
C ILE A 70 4.77 0.21 36.51
N SER A 71 4.96 0.21 37.83
CA SER A 71 5.09 1.44 38.61
C SER A 71 6.41 2.18 38.31
N PHE A 72 6.51 3.45 38.69
CA PHE A 72 7.76 4.20 38.52
C PHE A 72 8.92 3.55 39.27
N GLU A 73 8.65 2.99 40.45
CA GLU A 73 9.63 2.29 41.27
C GLU A 73 10.13 1.00 40.58
N GLU A 74 9.24 0.24 39.95
CA GLU A 74 9.60 -0.95 39.16
C GLU A 74 10.34 -0.58 37.87
N PHE A 75 9.91 0.50 37.19
CA PHE A 75 10.61 1.05 36.02
C PHE A 75 12.05 1.44 36.33
N VAL A 76 12.27 2.07 37.48
CA VAL A 76 13.61 2.42 37.98
C VAL A 76 14.42 1.17 38.31
N ALA A 77 13.82 0.14 38.91
CA ALA A 77 14.49 -1.13 39.20
C ALA A 77 14.91 -1.88 37.92
N ILE A 78 14.02 -1.96 36.92
CA ILE A 78 14.31 -2.54 35.60
C ILE A 78 15.49 -1.81 34.96
N TYR A 79 15.50 -0.47 35.00
CA TYR A 79 16.59 0.33 34.45
C TYR A 79 17.94 0.08 35.14
N GLN A 80 17.94 -0.16 36.46
CA GLN A 80 19.15 -0.49 37.21
C GLN A 80 19.68 -1.91 36.90
N GLU A 81 18.78 -2.86 36.61
CA GLU A 81 19.16 -4.23 36.22
C GLU A 81 19.74 -4.33 34.80
N LEU A 82 19.52 -3.32 33.95
CA LEU A 82 20.16 -3.21 32.63
C LEU A 82 21.67 -2.97 32.76
N ARG A 83 22.43 -4.06 32.94
CA ARG A 83 23.90 -4.05 33.18
C ARG A 83 24.73 -3.43 32.05
N SER A 84 24.20 -3.33 30.82
CA SER A 84 24.90 -2.76 29.66
C SER A 84 24.66 -1.26 29.49
N LYS A 85 25.74 -0.49 29.31
CA LYS A 85 25.70 0.96 29.02
C LYS A 85 25.10 1.25 27.64
N GLU A 86 25.36 0.39 26.64
CA GLU A 86 24.78 0.48 25.30
C GLU A 86 23.25 0.32 25.30
N VAL A 87 22.71 -0.62 26.10
CA VAL A 87 21.26 -0.85 26.17
C VAL A 87 20.55 0.34 26.81
N ARG A 88 21.15 0.94 27.84
CA ARG A 88 20.64 2.15 28.49
C ARG A 88 20.65 3.36 27.56
N GLU A 89 21.72 3.56 26.78
CA GLU A 89 21.78 4.64 25.79
C GLU A 89 20.79 4.44 24.62
N THR A 90 20.62 3.19 24.19
CA THR A 90 19.68 2.83 23.11
C THR A 90 18.23 3.10 23.55
N PHE A 91 17.85 2.64 24.74
CA PHE A 91 16.53 2.91 25.34
C PHE A 91 16.25 4.41 25.46
N ARG A 92 17.25 5.19 25.90
CA ARG A 92 17.14 6.65 26.02
C ARG A 92 16.94 7.35 24.66
N LYS A 93 17.65 6.92 23.62
CA LYS A 93 17.50 7.47 22.26
C LYS A 93 16.12 7.20 21.67
N SER A 94 15.54 6.02 21.93
CA SER A 94 14.19 5.68 21.47
C SER A 94 13.13 6.59 22.09
N ILE A 95 13.24 6.91 23.38
CA ILE A 95 12.28 7.77 24.09
C ILE A 95 12.42 9.25 23.70
N SER A 96 13.62 9.68 23.33
CA SER A 96 13.90 11.08 22.96
C SER A 96 13.43 11.43 21.54
N ARG A 97 13.18 10.44 20.67
CA ARG A 97 12.78 10.66 19.26
C ARG A 97 11.30 11.01 19.06
N ARG A 98 10.49 11.02 20.13
CA ARG A 98 9.06 11.35 20.08
C ARG A 98 8.75 12.83 19.76
N ASP A 99 9.77 13.70 19.67
CA ASP A 99 9.61 15.16 19.55
C ASP A 99 9.05 15.66 18.19
N GLY A 100 8.90 14.80 17.17
CA GLY A 100 8.38 15.17 15.83
C GLY A 100 6.96 14.67 15.52
N ILE A 101 6.30 14.02 16.47
CA ILE A 101 5.06 13.28 16.23
C ILE A 101 3.91 13.94 16.99
N ARG A 102 2.92 14.48 16.26
CA ARG A 102 1.69 14.99 16.89
C ARG A 102 0.80 13.81 17.25
N SER A 103 0.60 13.56 18.54
CA SER A 103 -0.36 12.56 19.03
C SER A 103 -1.77 13.16 19.12
N PHE A 104 -2.76 12.41 18.65
CA PHE A 104 -4.18 12.70 18.89
C PHE A 104 -4.85 11.49 19.54
N GLY A 105 -5.74 11.73 20.50
CA GLY A 105 -6.64 10.70 21.03
C GLY A 105 -7.59 10.20 19.94
N GLY A 106 -7.81 8.88 19.90
CA GLY A 106 -8.58 8.21 18.84
C GLY A 106 -9.98 8.80 18.65
N THR A 107 -10.28 9.26 17.43
CA THR A 107 -11.59 9.84 17.05
C THR A 107 -12.41 8.91 16.15
N SER A 108 -11.93 7.71 15.83
CA SER A 108 -12.69 6.76 14.99
C SER A 108 -13.64 5.93 15.86
N ARG A 109 -14.83 5.65 15.35
CA ARG A 109 -15.87 4.84 16.03
C ARG A 109 -15.50 3.36 16.20
N ILE A 110 -14.40 2.91 15.60
CA ILE A 110 -13.95 1.51 15.56
C ILE A 110 -12.60 1.35 16.29
N SER A 111 -11.88 2.45 16.53
CA SER A 111 -10.74 2.47 17.45
C SER A 111 -11.28 2.29 18.86
N SER A 112 -10.78 1.29 19.59
CA SER A 112 -10.90 1.23 21.04
C SER A 112 -10.56 2.62 21.61
N GLU A 113 -11.42 3.19 22.46
CA GLU A 113 -11.08 4.39 23.22
C GLU A 113 -9.74 4.15 23.94
N GLY A 114 -8.66 4.75 23.44
CA GLY A 114 -7.29 4.50 23.93
C GLY A 114 -6.19 4.44 22.86
N THR A 115 -6.50 4.15 21.59
CA THR A 115 -5.45 4.11 20.55
C THR A 115 -5.06 5.53 20.09
N GLN A 116 -3.89 6.01 20.51
CA GLN A 116 -3.30 7.25 19.99
C GLN A 116 -2.64 6.98 18.63
N HIS A 117 -3.01 7.78 17.62
CA HIS A 117 -2.37 7.73 16.31
C HIS A 117 -1.54 9.00 16.08
N SER A 118 -0.42 8.80 15.42
CA SER A 118 0.72 9.70 15.39
C SER A 118 1.11 9.90 13.91
N TYR A 119 1.34 11.13 13.45
CA TYR A 119 1.72 11.38 12.04
C TYR A 119 2.91 12.34 11.92
N SER A 120 3.67 12.19 10.83
CA SER A 120 4.84 13.00 10.52
C SER A 120 4.43 14.28 9.79
N ASP A 121 4.84 15.44 10.34
CA ASP A 121 4.63 16.74 9.69
C ASP A 121 5.47 16.86 8.40
N GLU A 122 6.62 16.19 8.34
CA GLU A 122 7.49 16.10 7.17
C GLU A 122 6.76 15.47 5.98
N GLU A 123 6.06 14.35 6.21
CA GLU A 123 5.26 13.68 5.18
C GLU A 123 4.14 14.57 4.64
N LYS A 124 3.48 15.32 5.52
CA LYS A 124 2.41 16.26 5.15
C LYS A 124 2.96 17.34 4.21
N VAL A 125 4.08 17.97 4.58
CA VAL A 125 4.75 18.99 3.76
C VAL A 125 5.13 18.43 2.39
N ALA A 126 5.77 17.25 2.38
CA ALA A 126 6.19 16.55 1.17
C ALA A 126 5.00 16.28 0.22
N PHE A 127 3.91 15.72 0.74
CA PHE A 127 2.74 15.38 -0.07
C PHE A 127 2.01 16.63 -0.56
N VAL A 128 1.86 17.67 0.25
CA VAL A 128 1.24 18.93 -0.18
C VAL A 128 2.01 19.55 -1.34
N ASN A 129 3.34 19.66 -1.23
CA ASN A 129 4.17 20.24 -2.27
C ASN A 129 4.07 19.46 -3.59
N TRP A 130 4.11 18.13 -3.51
CA TRP A 130 4.01 17.29 -4.70
C TRP A 130 2.60 17.34 -5.32
N ILE A 131 1.53 17.31 -4.51
CA ILE A 131 0.15 17.45 -4.99
C ILE A 131 -0.06 18.80 -5.67
N ASN A 132 0.44 19.88 -5.06
CA ASN A 132 0.34 21.23 -5.62
C ASN A 132 0.98 21.31 -7.01
N LYS A 133 2.16 20.69 -7.19
CA LYS A 133 2.84 20.62 -8.49
C LYS A 133 2.07 19.75 -9.48
N ALA A 134 1.67 18.54 -9.08
CA ALA A 134 1.05 17.56 -9.95
C ALA A 134 -0.35 17.96 -10.44
N LEU A 135 -1.15 18.60 -9.58
CA LEU A 135 -2.52 19.03 -9.89
C LEU A 135 -2.64 20.52 -10.21
N ALA A 136 -1.53 21.24 -10.38
CA ALA A 136 -1.51 22.70 -10.64
C ALA A 136 -2.40 23.13 -11.81
N LYS A 137 -2.52 22.26 -12.84
CA LYS A 137 -3.28 22.54 -14.07
C LYS A 137 -4.66 21.86 -14.10
N ASP A 138 -5.03 21.10 -13.08
CA ASP A 138 -6.32 20.41 -13.06
C ASP A 138 -7.47 21.40 -12.79
N PRO A 139 -8.49 21.48 -13.66
CA PRO A 139 -9.57 22.45 -13.54
C PRO A 139 -10.50 22.19 -12.36
N ASP A 140 -10.68 20.93 -11.94
CA ASP A 140 -11.57 20.52 -10.87
C ASP A 140 -10.93 20.71 -9.48
N CYS A 141 -9.61 20.83 -9.40
CA CYS A 141 -8.86 21.06 -8.15
C CYS A 141 -8.53 22.54 -7.88
N LYS A 142 -8.99 23.48 -8.73
CA LYS A 142 -8.68 24.91 -8.60
C LYS A 142 -9.12 25.55 -7.29
N HIS A 143 -10.15 25.02 -6.64
CA HIS A 143 -10.61 25.51 -5.33
C HIS A 143 -9.79 24.95 -4.16
N LEU A 144 -8.91 23.98 -4.41
CA LEU A 144 -8.07 23.30 -3.41
C LEU A 144 -6.60 23.70 -3.53
N ILE A 145 -6.12 23.94 -4.75
CA ILE A 145 -4.69 24.14 -5.05
C ILE A 145 -4.39 25.64 -5.32
N PRO A 146 -3.31 26.21 -4.75
CA PRO A 146 -2.32 25.56 -3.89
C PRO A 146 -2.79 25.44 -2.43
N MET A 147 -2.49 24.28 -1.83
CA MET A 147 -2.57 24.03 -0.39
C MET A 147 -1.33 24.59 0.31
N ASP A 148 -1.48 25.00 1.57
CA ASP A 148 -0.36 25.45 2.40
C ASP A 148 0.24 24.25 3.16
N PRO A 149 1.51 23.88 2.89
CA PRO A 149 2.17 22.73 3.50
C PRO A 149 2.37 22.86 5.01
N GLU A 150 2.38 24.07 5.56
CA GLU A 150 2.61 24.31 6.99
C GLU A 150 1.33 24.16 7.83
N THR A 151 0.17 24.08 7.18
CA THR A 151 -1.15 24.06 7.84
C THR A 151 -1.86 22.73 7.65
N ASP A 152 -3.02 22.58 8.32
CA ASP A 152 -3.93 21.44 8.15
C ASP A 152 -4.76 21.51 6.85
N SER A 153 -4.37 22.33 5.87
CA SER A 153 -5.10 22.49 4.62
C SER A 153 -5.27 21.17 3.87
N LEU A 154 -4.28 20.27 3.90
CA LEU A 154 -4.36 18.94 3.30
C LEU A 154 -5.58 18.16 3.81
N PHE A 155 -5.74 18.11 5.13
CA PHE A 155 -6.80 17.37 5.80
C PHE A 155 -8.19 17.96 5.53
N LYS A 156 -8.26 19.26 5.26
CA LYS A 156 -9.51 19.94 4.84
C LYS A 156 -9.82 19.68 3.37
N SER A 157 -8.80 19.65 2.52
CA SER A 157 -8.93 19.53 1.06
C SER A 157 -9.36 18.14 0.60
N VAL A 158 -9.16 17.09 1.40
CA VAL A 158 -9.66 15.73 1.05
C VAL A 158 -11.17 15.56 1.25
N LYS A 159 -11.83 16.47 1.98
CA LYS A 159 -13.20 16.32 2.47
C LYS A 159 -14.27 16.13 1.39
N ASP A 160 -14.06 16.71 0.21
CA ASP A 160 -15.01 16.59 -0.91
C ASP A 160 -14.76 15.38 -1.82
N GLY A 161 -13.66 14.65 -1.57
CA GLY A 161 -13.22 13.47 -2.31
C GLY A 161 -12.69 13.73 -3.72
N ILE A 162 -12.69 14.97 -4.22
CA ILE A 162 -12.22 15.30 -5.58
C ILE A 162 -10.70 15.07 -5.65
N LEU A 163 -9.97 15.60 -4.66
CA LEU A 163 -8.52 15.44 -4.57
C LEU A 163 -8.10 13.97 -4.63
N LEU A 164 -8.74 13.10 -3.84
CA LEU A 164 -8.41 11.67 -3.79
C LEU A 164 -8.72 10.97 -5.12
N CYS A 165 -9.86 11.29 -5.77
CA CYS A 165 -10.19 10.71 -7.07
C CYS A 165 -9.16 11.09 -8.15
N LYS A 166 -8.75 12.37 -8.20
CA LYS A 166 -7.74 12.84 -9.16
C LYS A 166 -6.37 12.23 -8.91
N MET A 167 -6.01 12.12 -7.63
CA MET A 167 -4.80 11.43 -7.20
C MET A 167 -4.72 9.97 -7.63
N ILE A 168 -5.85 9.24 -7.56
CA ILE A 168 -5.91 7.85 -8.03
C ILE A 168 -5.68 7.76 -9.54
N ASN A 169 -6.31 8.65 -10.33
CA ASN A 169 -6.09 8.68 -11.79
C ASN A 169 -4.68 9.12 -12.18
N LEU A 170 -4.06 9.98 -11.37
CA LEU A 170 -2.66 10.39 -11.57
C LEU A 170 -1.71 9.20 -11.35
N SER A 171 -1.95 8.39 -10.31
CA SER A 171 -1.12 7.21 -10.03
C SER A 171 -1.40 6.03 -10.94
N GLN A 172 -2.66 5.82 -11.33
CA GLN A 172 -3.04 4.80 -12.28
C GLN A 172 -4.14 5.34 -13.21
N PRO A 173 -3.77 5.77 -14.43
CA PRO A 173 -4.69 6.35 -15.40
C PRO A 173 -5.91 5.46 -15.66
N ASP A 174 -7.03 6.10 -16.00
CA ASP A 174 -8.29 5.44 -16.35
C ASP A 174 -8.93 4.58 -15.24
N THR A 175 -8.49 4.69 -13.99
CA THR A 175 -9.09 3.95 -12.86
C THR A 175 -10.48 4.45 -12.52
N ILE A 176 -10.69 5.78 -12.58
CA ILE A 176 -11.96 6.46 -12.32
C ILE A 176 -12.37 7.23 -13.58
N ASP A 177 -13.58 6.98 -14.05
CA ASP A 177 -14.22 7.83 -15.05
C ASP A 177 -14.59 9.18 -14.42
N GLU A 178 -13.87 10.23 -14.79
CA GLU A 178 -14.02 11.55 -14.17
C GLU A 178 -15.42 12.16 -14.32
N ARG A 179 -16.20 11.71 -15.32
CA ARG A 179 -17.61 12.14 -15.50
C ARG A 179 -18.51 11.73 -14.33
N VAL A 180 -18.07 10.75 -13.54
CA VAL A 180 -18.78 10.22 -12.36
C VAL A 180 -18.51 11.07 -11.10
N ILE A 181 -17.42 11.84 -11.08
CA ILE A 181 -17.02 12.70 -9.95
C ILE A 181 -18.00 13.88 -9.83
N ASN A 182 -18.48 14.14 -8.62
CA ASN A 182 -19.33 15.29 -8.34
C ASN A 182 -18.46 16.55 -8.11
N THR A 183 -18.21 17.35 -9.16
CA THR A 183 -17.31 18.53 -9.09
C THR A 183 -18.00 19.88 -8.92
N LYS A 184 -19.30 20.02 -9.28
CA LYS A 184 -19.98 21.34 -9.35
C LYS A 184 -20.78 21.75 -8.11
N LYS A 185 -21.31 20.79 -7.33
CA LYS A 185 -22.14 21.05 -6.14
C LYS A 185 -21.79 20.05 -5.03
N CYS A 186 -20.91 20.44 -4.13
CA CYS A 186 -20.49 19.60 -3.01
C CYS A 186 -21.48 19.72 -1.84
N THR A 187 -22.56 18.93 -1.92
CA THR A 187 -23.43 18.65 -0.77
C THR A 187 -22.80 17.58 0.14
N PRO A 188 -23.20 17.48 1.42
CA PRO A 188 -22.72 16.41 2.30
C PRO A 188 -22.92 14.99 1.74
N PHE A 189 -23.95 14.79 0.91
CA PHE A 189 -24.23 13.53 0.23
C PHE A 189 -23.26 13.27 -0.92
N THR A 190 -23.12 14.23 -1.84
CA THR A 190 -22.22 14.10 -3.01
C THR A 190 -20.74 14.03 -2.62
N MET A 191 -20.34 14.66 -1.51
CA MET A 191 -19.01 14.50 -0.93
C MET A 191 -18.78 13.06 -0.48
N THR A 192 -19.75 12.47 0.24
CA THR A 192 -19.68 11.06 0.65
C THR A 192 -19.61 10.13 -0.56
N GLU A 193 -20.38 10.38 -1.63
CA GLU A 193 -20.30 9.59 -2.86
C GLU A 193 -18.91 9.65 -3.52
N ASN A 194 -18.29 10.83 -3.59
CA ASN A 194 -16.93 10.98 -4.11
C ASN A 194 -15.91 10.23 -3.24
N LEU A 195 -16.04 10.30 -1.92
CA LEU A 195 -15.16 9.59 -0.99
C LEU A 195 -15.32 8.06 -1.09
N VAL A 196 -16.54 7.57 -1.23
CA VAL A 196 -16.81 6.14 -1.46
C VAL A 196 -16.22 5.69 -2.81
N LEU A 197 -16.38 6.50 -3.86
CA LEU A 197 -15.74 6.26 -5.16
C LEU A 197 -14.21 6.18 -5.03
N ALA A 198 -13.60 7.15 -4.34
CA ALA A 198 -12.16 7.18 -4.11
C ALA A 198 -11.67 5.94 -3.34
N LEU A 199 -12.28 5.59 -2.21
CA LEU A 199 -11.88 4.45 -1.39
C LEU A 199 -12.00 3.11 -2.15
N ASN A 200 -13.11 2.89 -2.85
CA ASN A 200 -13.30 1.67 -3.63
C ASN A 200 -12.35 1.61 -4.85
N SER A 201 -11.96 2.76 -5.40
CA SER A 201 -11.01 2.82 -6.52
C SER A 201 -9.56 2.65 -6.05
N ALA A 202 -9.20 3.23 -4.90
CA ALA A 202 -7.92 2.98 -4.22
C ALA A 202 -7.76 1.48 -3.89
N SER A 203 -8.81 0.85 -3.37
CA SER A 203 -8.83 -0.60 -3.15
C SER A 203 -8.58 -1.39 -4.45
N ALA A 204 -9.15 -0.96 -5.58
CA ALA A 204 -9.03 -1.67 -6.85
C ALA A 204 -7.62 -1.57 -7.47
N ILE A 205 -6.85 -0.55 -7.10
CA ILE A 205 -5.43 -0.41 -7.49
C ILE A 205 -4.47 -1.03 -6.46
N GLY A 206 -4.98 -1.66 -5.41
CA GLY A 206 -4.19 -2.41 -4.43
C GLY A 206 -3.88 -1.66 -3.13
N CYS A 207 -4.44 -0.48 -2.89
CA CYS A 207 -4.31 0.18 -1.58
C CYS A 207 -5.06 -0.61 -0.50
N THR A 208 -4.43 -0.75 0.67
CA THR A 208 -5.08 -1.28 1.87
C THR A 208 -5.96 -0.18 2.47
N VAL A 209 -7.27 -0.30 2.22
CA VAL A 209 -8.32 0.59 2.78
C VAL A 209 -9.16 -0.10 3.86
N VAL A 210 -8.65 -1.20 4.42
CA VAL A 210 -9.29 -1.90 5.53
C VAL A 210 -9.33 -0.95 6.72
N ASN A 211 -10.51 -0.81 7.34
CA ASN A 211 -10.77 0.11 8.46
C ASN A 211 -10.68 1.61 8.10
N ILE A 212 -10.83 1.98 6.83
CA ILE A 212 -10.99 3.38 6.42
C ILE A 212 -12.36 3.57 5.80
N ASP A 213 -13.15 4.51 6.33
CA ASP A 213 -14.46 4.85 5.77
C ASP A 213 -14.54 6.29 5.23
N ALA A 214 -15.67 6.60 4.59
CA ALA A 214 -15.90 7.92 4.01
C ALA A 214 -16.05 9.01 5.09
N GLN A 215 -16.45 8.68 6.32
CA GLN A 215 -16.52 9.66 7.41
C GLN A 215 -15.12 10.02 7.91
N ASP A 216 -14.20 9.06 7.99
CA ASP A 216 -12.79 9.31 8.36
C ASP A 216 -12.14 10.33 7.41
N MET A 217 -12.34 10.12 6.09
CA MET A 217 -11.82 11.04 5.07
C MET A 217 -12.52 12.40 5.10
N LYS A 218 -13.83 12.42 5.40
CA LYS A 218 -14.60 13.66 5.53
C LYS A 218 -14.22 14.46 6.78
N ALA A 219 -13.84 13.77 7.86
CA ALA A 219 -13.30 14.36 9.08
C ALA A 219 -11.86 14.86 8.87
N GLY A 220 -11.15 14.33 7.87
CA GLY A 220 -9.77 14.68 7.59
C GLY A 220 -8.80 14.05 8.59
N THR A 221 -9.10 12.84 9.07
CA THR A 221 -8.28 12.16 10.10
C THR A 221 -6.82 12.03 9.63
N PRO A 222 -5.85 12.72 10.27
CA PRO A 222 -4.53 12.96 9.67
C PRO A 222 -3.75 11.71 9.26
N HIS A 223 -3.62 10.73 10.17
CA HIS A 223 -2.87 9.49 9.91
C HIS A 223 -3.51 8.62 8.82
N LEU A 224 -4.85 8.59 8.72
CA LEU A 224 -5.55 7.84 7.67
C LEU A 224 -5.40 8.54 6.32
N VAL A 225 -5.48 9.86 6.29
CA VAL A 225 -5.31 10.66 5.06
C VAL A 225 -3.89 10.51 4.53
N LEU A 226 -2.87 10.70 5.37
CA LEU A 226 -1.46 10.55 4.98
C LEU A 226 -1.14 9.11 4.58
N GLY A 227 -1.66 8.12 5.32
CA GLY A 227 -1.48 6.71 4.99
C GLY A 227 -2.08 6.32 3.64
N LEU A 228 -3.28 6.81 3.31
CA LEU A 228 -3.92 6.57 2.02
C LEU A 228 -3.20 7.31 0.88
N LEU A 229 -2.90 8.60 1.06
CA LEU A 229 -2.18 9.38 0.06
C LEU A 229 -0.82 8.77 -0.25
N TRP A 230 -0.07 8.34 0.76
CA TRP A 230 1.20 7.65 0.55
C TRP A 230 1.04 6.42 -0.33
N GLN A 231 0.07 5.54 -0.02
CA GLN A 231 -0.15 4.33 -0.80
C GLN A 231 -0.48 4.66 -2.27
N ILE A 232 -1.33 5.67 -2.50
CA ILE A 232 -1.67 6.13 -3.84
C ILE A 232 -0.43 6.68 -4.57
N ILE A 233 0.32 7.58 -3.94
CA ILE A 233 1.54 8.17 -4.51
C ILE A 233 2.57 7.08 -4.83
N LYS A 234 2.79 6.15 -3.91
CA LYS A 234 3.76 5.05 -4.07
C LYS A 234 3.44 4.18 -5.29
N ILE A 235 2.17 3.85 -5.51
CA ILE A 235 1.74 3.10 -6.71
C ILE A 235 2.15 3.82 -7.99
N GLY A 236 1.92 5.13 -8.06
CA GLY A 236 2.29 5.94 -9.23
C GLY A 236 3.80 6.06 -9.42
N LEU A 237 4.55 6.33 -8.35
CA LEU A 237 6.00 6.44 -8.41
C LEU A 237 6.68 5.14 -8.86
N PHE A 238 6.11 3.99 -8.51
CA PHE A 238 6.72 2.68 -8.79
C PHE A 238 6.17 2.01 -10.05
N ALA A 239 5.20 2.63 -10.72
CA ALA A 239 4.52 2.03 -11.87
C ALA A 239 5.48 1.66 -13.01
N ASP A 240 6.55 2.44 -13.24
CA ASP A 240 7.52 2.21 -14.32
C ASP A 240 8.85 1.63 -13.83
N ILE A 241 8.94 1.29 -12.54
CA ILE A 241 10.11 0.65 -11.91
C ILE A 241 9.93 -0.86 -11.98
N GLU A 242 9.75 -1.35 -13.21
CA GLU A 242 9.52 -2.76 -13.52
C GLU A 242 10.13 -3.06 -14.89
N ILE A 243 10.85 -4.18 -15.00
CA ILE A 243 11.59 -4.53 -16.22
C ILE A 243 10.67 -4.71 -17.43
N SER A 244 9.46 -5.24 -17.21
CA SER A 244 8.46 -5.44 -18.27
C SER A 244 7.97 -4.13 -18.90
N ARG A 245 8.11 -3.00 -18.18
CA ARG A 245 7.72 -1.66 -18.63
C ARG A 245 8.93 -0.84 -19.08
N ASN A 246 10.05 -1.02 -18.39
CA ASN A 246 11.30 -0.33 -18.68
C ASN A 246 12.44 -1.34 -18.86
N GLU A 247 12.59 -1.85 -20.08
CA GLU A 247 13.64 -2.80 -20.46
C GLU A 247 15.07 -2.27 -20.22
N ALA A 248 15.25 -0.95 -20.08
CA ALA A 248 16.57 -0.39 -19.75
C ALA A 248 17.08 -0.87 -18.39
N LEU A 249 16.19 -1.29 -17.48
CA LEU A 249 16.53 -1.91 -16.20
C LEU A 249 17.35 -3.20 -16.34
N ILE A 250 17.33 -3.87 -17.50
CA ILE A 250 18.19 -5.03 -17.77
C ILE A 250 19.67 -4.67 -17.63
N ALA A 251 20.05 -3.40 -17.84
CA ALA A 251 21.42 -2.92 -17.64
C ALA A 251 21.90 -3.05 -16.18
N LEU A 252 20.99 -3.26 -15.23
CA LEU A 252 21.31 -3.48 -13.82
C LEU A 252 21.73 -4.93 -13.50
N LEU A 253 21.59 -5.86 -14.46
CA LEU A 253 21.97 -7.27 -14.28
C LEU A 253 23.47 -7.40 -14.05
N ASP A 254 23.86 -8.12 -12.98
CA ASP A 254 25.27 -8.40 -12.71
C ASP A 254 25.79 -9.54 -13.60
N GLU A 255 27.11 -9.58 -13.85
CA GLU A 255 27.73 -10.55 -14.78
C GLU A 255 27.47 -12.03 -14.46
N SER A 256 27.14 -12.35 -13.20
CA SER A 256 26.91 -13.72 -12.72
C SER A 256 25.47 -13.98 -12.28
N GLU A 257 24.54 -13.11 -12.63
CA GLU A 257 23.16 -13.17 -12.18
C GLU A 257 22.20 -13.55 -13.32
N GLU A 258 21.22 -14.40 -12.99
CA GLU A 258 20.13 -14.73 -13.89
C GLU A 258 19.08 -13.60 -13.93
N LEU A 259 18.53 -13.31 -15.11
CA LEU A 259 17.50 -12.28 -15.31
C LEU A 259 16.27 -12.51 -14.41
N ASP A 260 15.94 -13.77 -14.12
CA ASP A 260 14.85 -14.16 -13.23
C ASP A 260 15.01 -13.62 -11.81
N HIS A 261 16.24 -13.40 -11.32
CA HIS A 261 16.45 -12.78 -10.02
C HIS A 261 16.12 -11.29 -10.07
N LEU A 262 16.61 -10.57 -11.08
CA LEU A 262 16.32 -9.15 -11.28
C LEU A 262 14.82 -8.90 -11.48
N MET A 263 14.13 -9.72 -12.28
CA MET A 263 12.67 -9.62 -12.52
C MET A 263 11.84 -9.81 -11.26
N SER A 264 12.41 -10.37 -10.20
CA SER A 264 11.69 -10.67 -8.97
C SER A 264 11.89 -9.69 -7.84
N MET A 265 12.79 -8.73 -8.04
CA MET A 265 13.08 -7.73 -7.04
C MET A 265 11.85 -6.84 -6.83
N SER A 266 11.70 -6.34 -5.60
CA SER A 266 10.72 -5.30 -5.34
C SER A 266 11.14 -4.01 -6.05
N PRO A 267 10.21 -3.09 -6.36
CA PRO A 267 10.56 -1.78 -6.89
C PRO A 267 11.58 -1.02 -6.01
N GLU A 268 11.49 -1.16 -4.68
CA GLU A 268 12.46 -0.58 -3.75
C GLU A 268 13.86 -1.15 -3.92
N ASP A 269 13.97 -2.47 -4.07
CA ASP A 269 15.26 -3.13 -4.27
C ASP A 269 15.84 -2.80 -5.65
N LEU A 270 15.00 -2.68 -6.68
CA LEU A 270 15.42 -2.22 -8.02
C LEU A 270 15.94 -0.79 -7.97
N LEU A 271 15.30 0.11 -7.21
CA LEU A 271 15.80 1.47 -6.99
C LEU A 271 17.14 1.48 -6.26
N LEU A 272 17.29 0.68 -5.21
CA LEU A 272 18.56 0.57 -4.48
C LEU A 272 19.68 0.10 -5.42
N ARG A 273 19.36 -0.90 -6.25
CA ARG A 273 20.28 -1.43 -7.26
C ARG A 273 20.64 -0.40 -8.32
N TRP A 274 19.66 0.36 -8.79
CA TRP A 274 19.87 1.46 -9.73
C TRP A 274 20.78 2.56 -9.16
N VAL A 275 20.56 2.98 -7.91
CA VAL A 275 21.46 3.94 -7.26
C VAL A 275 22.88 3.38 -7.18
N ASN A 276 23.02 2.12 -6.74
CA ASN A 276 24.34 1.49 -6.61
C ASN A 276 25.06 1.27 -7.94
N TYR A 277 24.32 1.05 -9.03
CA TYR A 277 24.88 1.02 -10.39
C TYR A 277 25.59 2.33 -10.72
N HIS A 278 24.92 3.46 -10.48
CA HIS A 278 25.47 4.80 -10.72
C HIS A 278 26.59 5.17 -9.73
N LEU A 279 26.45 4.83 -8.45
CA LEU A 279 27.52 5.07 -7.47
C LEU A 279 28.80 4.29 -7.82
N LYS A 280 28.66 3.03 -8.25
CA LYS A 280 29.80 2.22 -8.72
C LYS A 280 30.46 2.85 -9.94
N ALA A 281 29.68 3.34 -10.90
CA ALA A 281 30.21 4.07 -12.06
C ALA A 281 30.94 5.37 -11.68
N ALA A 282 30.50 6.03 -10.61
CA ALA A 282 31.18 7.20 -10.03
C ALA A 282 32.43 6.87 -9.19
N GLY A 283 32.74 5.59 -8.97
CA GLY A 283 33.81 5.17 -8.06
C GLY A 283 33.50 5.41 -6.58
N TRP A 284 32.22 5.54 -6.21
CA TRP A 284 31.76 5.75 -4.84
C TRP A 284 31.31 4.45 -4.18
N GLN A 285 31.22 4.45 -2.85
CA GLN A 285 30.75 3.30 -2.07
C GLN A 285 29.25 3.05 -2.29
N GLN A 286 28.87 1.78 -2.28
CA GLN A 286 27.47 1.37 -2.38
C GLN A 286 26.72 1.66 -1.08
N ILE A 287 25.44 1.96 -1.21
CA ILE A 287 24.48 2.08 -0.11
C ILE A 287 23.65 0.80 0.02
N THR A 288 23.11 0.57 1.20
CA THR A 288 22.29 -0.59 1.55
C THR A 288 20.88 -0.22 1.97
N ASN A 289 20.62 1.06 2.21
CA ASN A 289 19.34 1.60 2.63
C ASN A 289 19.19 3.07 2.20
N PHE A 290 17.96 3.58 2.22
CA PHE A 290 17.64 4.98 1.97
C PHE A 290 17.40 5.77 3.27
N SER A 291 18.01 5.33 4.38
CA SER A 291 17.96 5.99 5.68
C SER A 291 19.36 6.45 6.10
N ASP A 292 20.10 5.63 6.84
CA ASP A 292 21.40 6.00 7.41
C ASP A 292 22.47 6.28 6.35
N ASP A 293 22.46 5.55 5.24
CA ASP A 293 23.53 5.62 4.23
C ASP A 293 23.44 6.89 3.35
N ILE A 294 22.33 7.63 3.42
CA ILE A 294 22.07 8.82 2.60
C ILE A 294 22.09 10.14 3.38
N LYS A 295 22.17 10.09 4.71
CA LYS A 295 21.99 11.28 5.60
C LYS A 295 22.98 12.39 5.31
N ASP A 296 24.18 11.98 4.90
CA ASP A 296 25.27 12.89 4.61
C ASP A 296 25.15 13.53 3.20
N SER A 297 24.15 13.19 2.40
CA SER A 297 23.93 13.68 1.02
C SER A 297 25.05 13.42 0.01
N ARG A 298 26.13 12.71 0.36
CA ARG A 298 27.28 12.50 -0.54
C ARG A 298 26.96 11.52 -1.65
N ALA A 299 26.26 10.43 -1.32
CA ALA A 299 25.72 9.51 -2.31
C ALA A 299 24.82 10.25 -3.32
N TYR A 300 23.97 11.18 -2.83
CA TYR A 300 23.10 11.96 -3.70
C TYR A 300 23.85 12.90 -4.66
N PHE A 301 24.93 13.56 -4.23
CA PHE A 301 25.75 14.37 -5.14
C PHE A 301 26.32 13.53 -6.29
N HIS A 302 26.87 12.35 -5.99
CA HIS A 302 27.36 11.45 -7.01
C HIS A 302 26.25 10.95 -7.93
N LEU A 303 25.11 10.54 -7.37
CA LEU A 303 23.96 10.09 -8.14
C LEU A 303 23.47 11.19 -9.10
N LEU A 304 23.18 12.39 -8.59
CA LEU A 304 22.74 13.53 -9.40
C LEU A 304 23.72 13.81 -10.54
N ASN A 305 25.03 13.80 -10.24
CA ASN A 305 26.05 14.02 -11.25
C ASN A 305 26.13 12.89 -12.28
N GLN A 306 25.80 11.64 -11.95
CA GLN A 306 25.78 10.55 -12.93
C GLN A 306 24.56 10.63 -13.84
N ILE A 307 23.39 10.91 -13.28
CA ILE A 307 22.12 10.85 -14.01
C ILE A 307 21.81 12.14 -14.80
N SER A 308 22.52 13.23 -14.54
CA SER A 308 22.25 14.50 -15.23
C SER A 308 22.56 14.41 -16.73
N PRO A 309 21.69 14.97 -17.59
CA PRO A 309 21.89 15.06 -19.03
C PRO A 309 23.27 15.59 -19.41
N LYS A 310 24.00 14.84 -20.25
CA LYS A 310 25.35 15.22 -20.71
C LYS A 310 25.34 16.04 -21.99
N GLY A 311 24.21 16.04 -22.71
CA GLY A 311 24.09 16.72 -24.01
C GLY A 311 24.72 15.91 -25.14
N ASP A 312 24.74 14.58 -24.98
CA ASP A 312 25.30 13.65 -25.97
C ASP A 312 24.24 13.23 -27.02
N GLY A 313 22.95 13.45 -26.73
CA GLY A 313 21.83 13.17 -27.64
C GLY A 313 21.37 14.39 -28.44
N ASP A 314 20.78 14.14 -29.63
CA ASP A 314 20.13 15.18 -30.43
C ASP A 314 19.02 15.86 -29.60
N ASP A 315 19.06 17.19 -29.51
CA ASP A 315 18.16 18.05 -28.72
C ASP A 315 18.21 17.90 -27.19
N GLU A 316 19.15 17.14 -26.61
CA GLU A 316 19.30 17.03 -25.14
C GLU A 316 20.08 18.23 -24.57
N MET A 317 19.41 19.06 -23.75
CA MET A 317 20.08 20.17 -23.07
C MET A 317 20.97 19.64 -21.94
N ARG A 318 22.29 19.89 -22.02
CA ARG A 318 23.25 19.55 -20.96
C ARG A 318 22.91 20.26 -19.65
N ILE A 319 22.90 19.51 -18.55
CA ILE A 319 22.71 20.03 -17.19
C ILE A 319 23.90 19.58 -16.32
N ASP A 320 24.82 20.51 -16.05
CA ASP A 320 25.99 20.26 -15.20
C ASP A 320 25.66 20.38 -13.72
N ILE A 321 25.92 19.35 -12.92
CA ILE A 321 25.73 19.40 -11.46
C ILE A 321 26.93 20.08 -10.79
N ASP A 322 26.67 21.09 -9.95
CA ASP A 322 27.72 21.70 -9.14
C ASP A 322 28.01 20.84 -7.91
N ILE A 323 29.19 20.22 -7.88
CA ILE A 323 29.66 19.35 -6.79
C ILE A 323 30.40 20.13 -5.69
N SER A 324 30.51 21.45 -5.77
CA SER A 324 31.23 22.27 -4.77
C SER A 324 30.68 22.08 -3.35
N GLY A 325 29.37 21.84 -3.23
CA GLY A 325 28.69 21.55 -1.97
C GLY A 325 29.07 20.21 -1.32
N PHE A 326 29.72 19.29 -2.04
CA PHE A 326 30.07 17.96 -1.53
C PHE A 326 30.96 18.00 -0.29
N ASN A 327 31.88 18.97 -0.20
CA ASN A 327 32.80 19.12 0.92
C ASN A 327 32.28 20.07 2.02
N GLU A 328 31.02 20.53 1.92
CA GLU A 328 30.37 21.29 2.99
C GLU A 328 30.38 20.46 4.29
N ARG A 329 30.72 21.11 5.41
CA ARG A 329 30.92 20.43 6.69
C ARG A 329 29.60 20.21 7.43
N ASP A 330 28.67 21.13 7.26
CA ASP A 330 27.34 21.06 7.85
C ASP A 330 26.42 20.20 6.99
N ASP A 331 25.89 19.12 7.55
CA ASP A 331 25.10 18.12 6.81
C ASP A 331 23.80 18.71 6.24
N GLU A 332 23.14 19.59 7.00
CA GLU A 332 21.88 20.23 6.57
C GLU A 332 22.13 21.23 5.45
N ARG A 333 23.20 22.03 5.57
CA ARG A 333 23.64 22.91 4.49
C ARG A 333 24.04 22.13 3.25
N ARG A 334 24.72 20.99 3.42
CA ARG A 334 25.11 20.11 2.32
C ARG A 334 23.89 19.52 1.62
N ALA A 335 22.88 19.09 2.39
CA ALA A 335 21.61 18.62 1.86
C ALA A 335 20.86 19.71 1.07
N GLU A 336 20.83 20.95 1.56
CA GLU A 336 20.25 22.08 0.81
C GLU A 336 21.00 22.35 -0.51
N LEU A 337 22.33 22.30 -0.51
CA LEU A 337 23.13 22.45 -1.74
C LEU A 337 22.84 21.31 -2.74
N MET A 338 22.69 20.08 -2.24
CA MET A 338 22.30 18.92 -3.05
C MET A 338 20.90 19.09 -3.65
N LEU A 339 19.91 19.52 -2.85
CA LEU A 339 18.54 19.72 -3.32
C LEU A 339 18.41 20.87 -4.33
N ARG A 340 19.27 21.89 -4.25
CA ARG A 340 19.39 22.91 -5.32
C ARG A 340 19.86 22.32 -6.64
N GLN A 341 20.73 21.31 -6.61
CA GLN A 341 21.13 20.61 -7.84
C GLN A 341 19.99 19.73 -8.37
N ALA A 342 19.25 19.06 -7.49
CA ALA A 342 18.04 18.33 -7.88
C ALA A 342 16.96 19.25 -8.49
N ASP A 343 16.83 20.49 -8.01
CA ASP A 343 15.90 21.50 -8.56
C ASP A 343 16.21 21.87 -10.00
N ARG A 344 17.49 21.84 -10.40
CA ARG A 344 17.92 22.06 -11.79
C ARG A 344 17.49 20.95 -12.74
N LEU A 345 17.20 19.78 -12.19
CA LEU A 345 16.60 18.63 -12.87
C LEU A 345 15.06 18.63 -12.72
N ASP A 346 14.46 19.67 -12.13
CA ASP A 346 13.05 19.71 -11.74
C ASP A 346 12.61 18.56 -10.79
N CYS A 347 13.58 18.01 -10.04
CA CYS A 347 13.44 16.83 -9.20
C CYS A 347 13.44 17.13 -7.69
N ARG A 348 13.45 18.41 -7.27
CA ARG A 348 13.35 18.80 -5.85
C ARG A 348 11.93 18.57 -5.33
N GLN A 349 11.61 17.32 -5.02
CA GLN A 349 10.30 16.87 -4.53
C GLN A 349 10.48 15.89 -3.36
N PHE A 350 9.43 15.75 -2.54
CA PHE A 350 9.33 14.82 -1.40
C PHE A 350 10.23 15.05 -0.18
N VAL A 351 11.43 15.59 -0.34
CA VAL A 351 12.39 15.80 0.76
C VAL A 351 12.77 17.25 0.95
N THR A 352 12.92 17.65 2.20
CA THR A 352 13.61 18.86 2.66
C THR A 352 15.03 18.51 3.14
N PRO A 353 15.93 19.49 3.37
CA PRO A 353 17.25 19.22 3.93
C PRO A 353 17.21 18.45 5.25
N SER A 354 16.26 18.80 6.13
CA SER A 354 16.05 18.11 7.41
C SER A 354 15.61 16.66 7.21
N ASP A 355 14.78 16.35 6.21
CA ASP A 355 14.32 14.97 5.96
C ASP A 355 15.45 14.05 5.50
N VAL A 356 16.37 14.60 4.70
CA VAL A 356 17.58 13.88 4.26
C VAL A 356 18.47 13.61 5.46
N VAL A 357 18.80 14.64 6.25
CA VAL A 357 19.68 14.50 7.43
C VAL A 357 19.03 13.66 8.52
N ALA A 358 17.70 13.63 8.63
CA ALA A 358 16.98 12.74 9.53
C ALA A 358 17.03 11.28 9.08
N GLY A 359 17.29 11.01 7.79
CA GLY A 359 17.26 9.67 7.21
C GLY A 359 15.83 9.14 7.05
N ASN A 360 14.87 10.00 6.71
CA ASN A 360 13.47 9.59 6.52
C ASN A 360 13.36 8.65 5.30
N GLN A 361 13.36 7.34 5.54
CA GLN A 361 13.44 6.32 4.48
C GLN A 361 12.32 6.48 3.43
N LYS A 362 11.10 6.77 3.87
CA LYS A 362 9.91 6.89 3.01
C LYS A 362 10.05 8.04 2.02
N LEU A 363 10.42 9.23 2.52
CA LEU A 363 10.57 10.42 1.69
C LEU A 363 11.80 10.30 0.79
N ASN A 364 12.90 9.73 1.27
CA ASN A 364 14.09 9.49 0.46
C ASN A 364 13.83 8.47 -0.66
N ILE A 365 13.07 7.39 -0.40
CA ILE A 365 12.63 6.48 -1.46
C ILE A 365 11.78 7.22 -2.51
N ALA A 366 10.85 8.08 -2.09
CA ALA A 366 10.02 8.84 -3.01
C ALA A 366 10.84 9.82 -3.86
N PHE A 367 11.83 10.49 -3.25
CA PHE A 367 12.78 11.35 -3.94
C PHE A 367 13.61 10.57 -4.98
N VAL A 368 14.14 9.40 -4.60
CA VAL A 368 14.94 8.53 -5.50
C VAL A 368 14.08 7.99 -6.64
N ALA A 369 12.84 7.57 -6.36
CA ALA A 369 11.91 7.12 -7.39
C ALA A 369 11.57 8.25 -8.38
N ASN A 370 11.39 9.48 -7.89
CA ASN A 370 11.20 10.64 -8.74
C ASN A 370 12.42 10.91 -9.63
N LEU A 371 13.64 10.78 -9.09
CA LEU A 371 14.87 10.89 -9.88
C LEU A 371 14.95 9.82 -10.96
N PHE A 372 14.63 8.56 -10.63
CA PHE A 372 14.62 7.46 -11.60
C PHE A 372 13.61 7.71 -12.72
N ASN A 373 12.37 8.08 -12.39
CA ASN A 373 11.32 8.29 -13.40
C ASN A 373 11.65 9.44 -14.36
N MET A 374 12.36 10.47 -13.89
CA MET A 374 12.75 11.61 -14.71
C MET A 374 14.06 11.38 -15.47
N TYR A 375 15.03 10.72 -14.84
CA TYR A 375 16.38 10.51 -15.37
C TYR A 375 16.90 9.09 -15.04
N PRO A 376 16.41 8.03 -15.72
CA PRO A 376 16.90 6.68 -15.48
C PRO A 376 18.40 6.54 -15.77
N ALA A 377 18.89 7.24 -16.81
CA ALA A 377 20.28 7.21 -17.27
C ALA A 377 20.84 5.79 -17.49
N LEU A 378 19.99 4.87 -17.99
CA LEU A 378 20.38 3.50 -18.33
C LEU A 378 20.43 3.35 -19.85
N ASN A 379 21.55 2.85 -20.36
CA ASN A 379 21.67 2.48 -21.76
C ASN A 379 21.17 1.06 -21.95
N ARG A 380 20.28 0.86 -22.93
CA ARG A 380 19.85 -0.49 -23.30
C ARG A 380 21.10 -1.29 -23.71
N PRO A 381 21.38 -2.45 -23.08
CA PRO A 381 22.50 -3.26 -23.48
C PRO A 381 22.34 -3.64 -24.97
N ALA A 382 23.45 -3.61 -25.73
CA ALA A 382 23.43 -4.04 -27.11
C ALA A 382 22.86 -5.47 -27.16
N ARG A 383 21.83 -5.69 -27.99
CA ARG A 383 21.21 -7.01 -28.16
C ARG A 383 22.29 -8.00 -28.59
N ASN A 384 22.85 -8.76 -27.65
CA ASN A 384 23.83 -9.83 -27.91
C ASN A 384 23.15 -11.07 -28.53
N GLY A 385 22.19 -10.87 -29.44
CA GLY A 385 21.42 -11.95 -30.08
C GLY A 385 20.43 -12.70 -29.19
N ILE A 386 20.33 -12.36 -27.90
CA ILE A 386 19.34 -12.92 -26.96
C ILE A 386 18.16 -11.96 -26.90
N ASP A 387 17.06 -12.33 -27.57
CA ASP A 387 15.78 -11.64 -27.42
C ASP A 387 15.11 -12.19 -26.17
N TYR A 388 15.23 -11.48 -25.05
CA TYR A 388 14.48 -11.81 -23.85
C TYR A 388 13.01 -11.47 -24.13
N ALA A 389 12.18 -12.48 -24.38
CA ALA A 389 10.74 -12.31 -24.39
C ALA A 389 10.27 -12.05 -22.95
N ILE A 390 10.35 -10.79 -22.52
CA ILE A 390 9.91 -10.37 -21.19
C ILE A 390 8.38 -10.25 -21.25
N GLU A 391 7.70 -11.31 -20.85
CA GLU A 391 6.25 -11.28 -20.68
C GLU A 391 5.92 -10.46 -19.41
N GLY A 392 5.22 -9.34 -19.59
CA GLY A 392 4.75 -8.53 -18.47
C GLY A 392 3.57 -9.16 -17.73
N GLU A 393 3.23 -8.58 -16.58
CA GLU A 393 2.08 -8.97 -15.78
C GLU A 393 0.78 -8.94 -16.61
N THR A 394 0.03 -10.04 -16.63
CA THR A 394 -1.27 -10.06 -17.32
C THR A 394 -2.31 -9.25 -16.56
N ARG A 395 -3.39 -8.81 -17.24
CA ARG A 395 -4.48 -8.09 -16.57
C ARG A 395 -5.17 -8.91 -15.46
N GLU A 396 -5.28 -10.24 -15.63
CA GLU A 396 -5.85 -11.14 -14.62
C GLU A 396 -4.93 -11.20 -13.39
N ASP A 397 -3.61 -11.32 -13.60
CA ASP A 397 -2.61 -11.36 -12.53
C ASP A 397 -2.64 -10.08 -11.68
N ARG A 398 -2.62 -8.93 -12.36
CA ARG A 398 -2.71 -7.61 -11.72
C ARG A 398 -3.97 -7.48 -10.88
N THR A 399 -5.09 -7.97 -11.38
CA THR A 399 -6.37 -7.88 -10.67
C THR A 399 -6.35 -8.72 -9.39
N PHE A 400 -5.79 -9.94 -9.45
CA PHE A 400 -5.62 -10.77 -8.27
C PHE A 400 -4.63 -10.16 -7.28
N ARG A 401 -3.49 -9.64 -7.76
CA ARG A 401 -2.49 -8.95 -6.93
C ARG A 401 -3.12 -7.77 -6.18
N ASN A 402 -3.80 -6.88 -6.90
CA ASN A 402 -4.47 -5.73 -6.30
C ASN A 402 -5.55 -6.15 -5.29
N TRP A 403 -6.34 -7.19 -5.61
CA TRP A 403 -7.31 -7.74 -4.67
C TRP A 403 -6.64 -8.20 -3.38
N MET A 404 -5.59 -9.03 -3.45
CA MET A 404 -4.89 -9.52 -2.26
C MET A 404 -4.26 -8.38 -1.45
N ASN A 405 -3.55 -7.46 -2.09
CA ASN A 405 -2.92 -6.31 -1.43
C ASN A 405 -3.95 -5.39 -0.76
N SER A 406 -5.13 -5.23 -1.36
CA SER A 406 -6.21 -4.43 -0.75
C SER A 406 -6.79 -5.05 0.53
N LEU A 407 -6.60 -6.36 0.73
CA LEU A 407 -6.96 -7.06 1.97
C LEU A 407 -5.87 -6.97 3.05
N GLY A 408 -4.77 -6.26 2.80
CA GLY A 408 -3.68 -6.05 3.75
C GLY A 408 -2.94 -7.34 4.09
N VAL A 409 -2.56 -8.11 3.07
CA VAL A 409 -1.65 -9.26 3.24
C VAL A 409 -0.21 -8.79 3.45
N THR A 410 0.59 -9.57 4.18
CA THR A 410 1.99 -9.27 4.47
C THR A 410 2.87 -10.51 4.22
N PRO A 411 3.95 -10.44 3.43
CA PRO A 411 4.46 -9.26 2.73
C PRO A 411 3.54 -8.78 1.60
N HIS A 412 3.79 -7.57 1.09
CA HIS A 412 3.09 -7.04 -0.08
C HIS A 412 3.38 -7.92 -1.30
N VAL A 413 2.36 -8.18 -2.10
CA VAL A 413 2.50 -8.99 -3.32
C VAL A 413 2.98 -8.08 -4.44
N ASN A 414 4.21 -8.30 -4.90
CA ASN A 414 4.78 -7.66 -6.08
C ASN A 414 4.67 -8.61 -7.29
N HIS A 415 5.01 -9.88 -7.09
CA HIS A 415 5.12 -10.89 -8.14
C HIS A 415 4.24 -12.09 -7.82
N LEU A 416 3.06 -12.16 -8.45
CA LEU A 416 1.99 -13.09 -8.11
C LEU A 416 2.49 -14.54 -7.91
N TYR A 417 3.26 -15.08 -8.84
CA TYR A 417 3.63 -16.50 -8.80
C TYR A 417 4.77 -16.81 -7.85
N ARG A 418 5.71 -15.88 -7.67
CA ARG A 418 6.86 -16.06 -6.79
C ARG A 418 6.48 -15.85 -5.33
N ASP A 419 5.71 -14.81 -5.05
CA ASP A 419 5.34 -14.44 -3.68
C ASP A 419 4.39 -15.46 -3.05
N MET A 420 3.69 -16.28 -3.84
CA MET A 420 2.86 -17.38 -3.32
C MET A 420 3.64 -18.66 -2.96
N GLN A 421 4.92 -18.78 -3.33
CA GLN A 421 5.65 -20.06 -3.25
C GLN A 421 5.87 -20.57 -1.82
N ASP A 422 5.75 -19.72 -0.80
CA ASP A 422 5.85 -20.10 0.61
C ASP A 422 4.49 -20.35 1.30
N GLY A 423 3.39 -20.14 0.58
CA GLY A 423 2.02 -20.33 1.05
C GLY A 423 1.53 -19.34 2.11
N LEU A 424 2.35 -18.42 2.63
CA LEU A 424 1.97 -17.55 3.75
C LEU A 424 0.85 -16.58 3.40
N ILE A 425 0.90 -16.00 2.21
CA ILE A 425 -0.14 -15.07 1.75
C ILE A 425 -1.46 -15.83 1.52
N ILE A 426 -1.40 -17.03 0.95
CA ILE A 426 -2.58 -17.90 0.76
C ILE A 426 -3.24 -18.23 2.11
N LEU A 427 -2.44 -18.52 3.13
CA LEU A 427 -2.92 -18.78 4.49
C LEU A 427 -3.61 -17.54 5.09
N GLN A 428 -3.04 -16.35 4.94
CA GLN A 428 -3.70 -15.11 5.38
C GLN A 428 -5.04 -14.89 4.67
N LEU A 429 -5.12 -15.17 3.36
CA LEU A 429 -6.36 -15.04 2.61
C LEU A 429 -7.46 -16.00 3.10
N TYR A 430 -7.10 -17.18 3.63
CA TYR A 430 -8.09 -18.06 4.27
C TYR A 430 -8.76 -17.39 5.47
N GLU A 431 -8.01 -16.67 6.30
CA GLU A 431 -8.60 -15.92 7.42
C GLU A 431 -9.52 -14.79 6.92
N ARG A 432 -9.15 -14.12 5.83
CA ARG A 432 -9.98 -13.07 5.20
C ARG A 432 -11.33 -13.60 4.68
N ILE A 433 -11.43 -14.90 4.39
CA ILE A 433 -12.69 -15.57 4.02
C ILE A 433 -13.29 -16.41 5.16
N GLN A 434 -12.81 -16.18 6.39
CA GLN A 434 -13.14 -16.87 7.64
C GLN A 434 -13.06 -18.40 7.53
N VAL A 435 -11.95 -18.89 6.99
CA VAL A 435 -11.51 -20.27 7.14
C VAL A 435 -10.36 -20.23 8.15
N ALA A 436 -10.56 -20.89 9.29
CA ALA A 436 -9.57 -20.87 10.37
C ALA A 436 -8.26 -21.51 9.93
N VAL A 437 -7.15 -20.85 10.28
CA VAL A 437 -5.79 -21.32 10.03
C VAL A 437 -5.14 -21.65 11.37
N ASP A 438 -4.58 -22.86 11.45
CA ASP A 438 -3.76 -23.27 12.58
C ASP A 438 -2.32 -22.81 12.36
N TRP A 439 -2.01 -21.61 12.87
CA TRP A 439 -0.69 -20.99 12.73
C TRP A 439 0.43 -21.75 13.44
N THR A 440 0.12 -22.71 14.34
CA THR A 440 1.14 -23.56 14.98
C THR A 440 1.77 -24.53 13.99
N ARG A 441 1.09 -24.81 12.87
CA ARG A 441 1.56 -25.69 11.79
C ARG A 441 2.27 -24.95 10.66
N VAL A 442 2.33 -23.61 10.73
CA VAL A 442 2.84 -22.76 9.66
C VAL A 442 4.28 -22.38 9.92
N ASN A 443 5.16 -22.67 8.96
CA ASN A 443 6.56 -22.31 9.02
C ASN A 443 6.75 -20.84 8.57
N LYS A 444 7.36 -20.01 9.41
CA LYS A 444 7.60 -18.58 9.12
C LYS A 444 9.08 -18.32 8.81
N PRO A 445 9.40 -17.31 7.98
CA PRO A 445 10.78 -16.87 7.76
C PRO A 445 11.40 -16.29 9.06
N PRO A 446 12.74 -16.22 9.16
CA PRO A 446 13.72 -16.64 8.16
C PRO A 446 13.85 -18.17 8.08
N TYR A 447 13.84 -18.70 6.86
CA TYR A 447 14.05 -20.13 6.64
C TYR A 447 15.56 -20.44 6.62
N THR A 448 15.95 -21.55 7.24
CA THR A 448 17.33 -22.04 7.13
C THR A 448 17.65 -22.39 5.67
N ILE A 449 18.87 -22.06 5.23
CA ILE A 449 19.34 -22.36 3.85
C ILE A 449 19.10 -23.85 3.54
N LEU A 450 19.48 -24.72 4.47
CA LEU A 450 19.17 -26.13 4.42
C LEU A 450 17.71 -26.34 4.87
N GLY A 451 16.83 -26.77 3.96
CA GLY A 451 15.44 -27.10 4.26
C GLY A 451 14.40 -26.00 4.01
N SER A 452 14.82 -24.81 3.55
CA SER A 452 13.90 -23.71 3.18
C SER A 452 12.78 -24.17 2.24
N ASN A 453 13.13 -24.89 1.17
CA ASN A 453 12.12 -25.35 0.22
C ASN A 453 11.13 -26.35 0.84
N MET A 454 11.60 -27.23 1.73
CA MET A 454 10.72 -28.17 2.43
C MET A 454 9.71 -27.45 3.33
N LYS A 455 10.16 -26.39 4.04
CA LYS A 455 9.27 -25.58 4.90
C LYS A 455 8.22 -24.81 4.11
N LYS A 456 8.60 -24.24 2.97
CA LYS A 456 7.68 -23.60 2.03
C LYS A 456 6.67 -24.61 1.47
N LEU A 457 7.14 -25.79 1.06
CA LEU A 457 6.29 -26.86 0.56
C LEU A 457 5.29 -27.38 1.61
N GLU A 458 5.70 -27.52 2.88
CA GLU A 458 4.80 -27.85 4.01
C GLU A 458 3.65 -26.84 4.12
N ASN A 459 3.93 -25.54 4.04
CA ASN A 459 2.92 -24.49 4.06
C ASN A 459 1.98 -24.56 2.84
N CYS A 460 2.52 -24.76 1.63
CA CYS A 460 1.73 -24.90 0.41
C CYS A 460 0.81 -26.14 0.46
N ASN A 461 1.33 -27.28 0.96
CA ASN A 461 0.53 -28.48 1.18
C ASN A 461 -0.59 -28.25 2.18
N TYR A 462 -0.31 -27.53 3.28
CA TYR A 462 -1.33 -27.17 4.25
C TYR A 462 -2.40 -26.25 3.64
N SER A 463 -1.99 -25.25 2.85
CA SER A 463 -2.88 -24.33 2.14
C SER A 463 -3.84 -25.06 1.18
N VAL A 464 -3.35 -26.04 0.42
CA VAL A 464 -4.18 -26.87 -0.46
C VAL A 464 -5.11 -27.78 0.35
N ALA A 465 -4.63 -28.32 1.48
CA ALA A 465 -5.44 -29.15 2.37
C ALA A 465 -6.61 -28.38 2.98
N LEU A 466 -6.39 -27.14 3.45
CA LEU A 466 -7.46 -26.24 3.91
C LEU A 466 -8.48 -25.97 2.81
N GLY A 467 -8.02 -25.70 1.59
CA GLY A 467 -8.87 -25.49 0.43
C GLY A 467 -9.81 -26.66 0.17
N LYS A 468 -9.28 -27.89 0.18
CA LYS A 468 -10.06 -29.12 -0.04
C LYS A 468 -10.99 -29.45 1.13
N LYS A 469 -10.46 -29.43 2.36
CA LYS A 469 -11.15 -29.96 3.54
C LYS A 469 -12.09 -28.96 4.19
N GLU A 470 -11.64 -27.73 4.39
CA GLU A 470 -12.39 -26.71 5.14
C GLU A 470 -13.18 -25.80 4.19
N ALA A 471 -12.52 -25.27 3.16
CA ALA A 471 -13.14 -24.34 2.21
C ALA A 471 -13.99 -25.04 1.13
N LYS A 472 -13.87 -26.37 0.98
CA LYS A 472 -14.57 -27.21 0.00
C LYS A 472 -14.36 -26.77 -1.46
N PHE A 473 -13.16 -26.28 -1.78
CA PHE A 473 -12.77 -25.92 -3.13
C PHE A 473 -12.56 -27.13 -4.03
N SER A 474 -12.86 -26.95 -5.32
CA SER A 474 -12.51 -27.94 -6.35
C SER A 474 -11.06 -27.76 -6.75
N LEU A 475 -10.17 -28.51 -6.10
CA LEU A 475 -8.71 -28.47 -6.30
C LEU A 475 -8.19 -29.81 -6.87
N VAL A 476 -8.93 -30.40 -7.81
CA VAL A 476 -8.52 -31.64 -8.50
C VAL A 476 -7.25 -31.36 -9.30
N GLY A 477 -6.22 -32.19 -9.10
CA GLY A 477 -4.91 -32.02 -9.76
C GLY A 477 -4.03 -30.91 -9.18
N ILE A 478 -4.49 -30.14 -8.19
CA ILE A 478 -3.68 -29.10 -7.53
C ILE A 478 -3.08 -29.69 -6.24
N GLY A 479 -1.75 -29.67 -6.15
CA GLY A 479 -0.93 -30.01 -4.98
C GLY A 479 -0.10 -28.83 -4.47
N GLY A 480 0.48 -28.96 -3.27
CA GLY A 480 1.34 -27.92 -2.72
C GLY A 480 2.63 -27.71 -3.51
N GLU A 481 3.12 -28.76 -4.17
CA GLU A 481 4.27 -28.72 -5.09
C GLU A 481 4.04 -27.71 -6.22
N ASN A 482 2.87 -27.75 -6.88
CA ASN A 482 2.58 -26.83 -7.98
C ASN A 482 2.63 -25.35 -7.55
N ILE A 483 2.19 -25.05 -6.32
CA ILE A 483 2.21 -23.69 -5.77
C ILE A 483 3.64 -23.31 -5.39
N ASN A 484 4.38 -24.22 -4.73
CA ASN A 484 5.76 -23.99 -4.32
C ASN A 484 6.73 -23.82 -5.51
N GLU A 485 6.44 -24.46 -6.65
CA GLU A 485 7.16 -24.27 -7.91
C GLU A 485 6.75 -22.98 -8.65
N GLY A 486 5.72 -22.26 -8.19
CA GLY A 486 5.22 -21.04 -8.83
C GLY A 486 4.43 -21.30 -10.12
N SER A 487 3.74 -22.45 -10.23
CA SER A 487 2.98 -22.79 -11.44
C SER A 487 1.82 -21.80 -11.68
N PRO A 488 1.79 -21.09 -12.83
CA PRO A 488 0.77 -20.05 -13.07
C PRO A 488 -0.65 -20.59 -13.05
N MET A 489 -0.90 -21.69 -13.77
CA MET A 489 -2.24 -22.28 -13.89
C MET A 489 -2.81 -22.70 -12.54
N HIS A 490 -2.02 -23.39 -11.71
CA HIS A 490 -2.46 -23.92 -10.42
C HIS A 490 -2.65 -22.80 -9.39
N THR A 491 -1.75 -21.81 -9.40
CA THR A 491 -1.83 -20.63 -8.52
C THR A 491 -3.08 -19.81 -8.84
N LEU A 492 -3.32 -19.46 -10.11
CA LEU A 492 -4.52 -18.74 -10.53
C LEU A 492 -5.81 -19.50 -10.21
N ALA A 493 -5.82 -20.82 -10.39
CA ALA A 493 -6.99 -21.64 -10.06
C ALA A 493 -7.35 -21.55 -8.57
N LEU A 494 -6.35 -21.63 -7.68
CA LEU A 494 -6.57 -21.52 -6.23
C LEU A 494 -6.98 -20.10 -5.82
N ILE A 495 -6.28 -19.08 -6.31
CA ILE A 495 -6.57 -17.67 -6.01
C ILE A 495 -7.97 -17.28 -6.48
N TRP A 496 -8.37 -17.75 -7.66
CA TRP A 496 -9.74 -17.57 -8.15
C TRP A 496 -10.79 -18.17 -7.20
N GLN A 497 -10.57 -19.37 -6.67
CA GLN A 497 -11.49 -19.99 -5.71
C GLN A 497 -11.59 -19.17 -4.42
N LEU A 498 -10.46 -18.64 -3.93
CA LEU A 498 -10.42 -17.73 -2.78
C LEU A 498 -11.21 -16.45 -3.04
N MET A 499 -10.97 -15.77 -4.18
CA MET A 499 -11.69 -14.54 -4.55
C MET A 499 -13.18 -14.78 -4.77
N ARG A 500 -13.54 -15.89 -5.41
CA ARG A 500 -14.94 -16.30 -5.60
C ARG A 500 -15.62 -16.50 -4.25
N ARG A 501 -15.00 -17.22 -3.32
CA ARG A 501 -15.56 -17.44 -1.98
C ARG A 501 -15.65 -16.14 -1.19
N TYR A 502 -14.64 -15.28 -1.25
CA TYR A 502 -14.69 -13.94 -0.66
C TYR A 502 -15.92 -13.17 -1.16
N THR A 503 -16.14 -13.15 -2.48
CA THR A 503 -17.26 -12.45 -3.12
C THR A 503 -18.62 -13.03 -2.73
N LEU A 504 -18.77 -14.37 -2.79
CA LEU A 504 -20.03 -15.04 -2.49
C LEU A 504 -20.35 -15.07 -1.00
N LYS A 505 -19.34 -15.09 -0.13
CA LYS A 505 -19.56 -15.07 1.31
C LYS A 505 -20.12 -13.73 1.78
N VAL A 506 -19.64 -12.63 1.19
CA VAL A 506 -20.28 -11.33 1.37
C VAL A 506 -21.77 -11.41 1.03
N LEU A 507 -22.21 -12.28 0.12
CA LEU A 507 -23.64 -12.51 -0.17
C LEU A 507 -24.32 -13.46 0.82
N SER A 508 -23.68 -14.55 1.21
CA SER A 508 -24.29 -15.53 2.14
C SER A 508 -24.47 -15.01 3.55
N ASP A 509 -23.62 -14.06 3.97
CA ASP A 509 -23.75 -13.40 5.28
C ASP A 509 -24.92 -12.38 5.29
N ILE A 510 -25.47 -12.04 4.11
CA ILE A 510 -26.62 -11.13 3.94
C ILE A 510 -27.91 -11.89 3.57
N GLY A 511 -27.80 -13.02 2.86
CA GLY A 511 -28.94 -13.91 2.59
C GLY A 511 -29.18 -14.89 3.75
N ASP A 512 -30.36 -15.52 3.81
CA ASP A 512 -30.78 -16.52 4.82
C ASP A 512 -29.95 -17.84 4.80
N GLY A 513 -28.65 -17.80 4.50
CA GLY A 513 -27.74 -18.95 4.50
C GLY A 513 -27.81 -19.83 3.25
N GLU A 514 -28.53 -19.43 2.20
CA GLU A 514 -28.57 -20.19 0.95
C GLU A 514 -27.21 -20.18 0.22
N LYS A 515 -26.83 -21.35 -0.32
CA LYS A 515 -25.64 -21.47 -1.18
C LYS A 515 -25.88 -20.70 -2.48
N VAL A 516 -25.29 -19.52 -2.60
CA VAL A 516 -25.34 -18.72 -3.83
C VAL A 516 -24.56 -19.44 -4.94
N SER A 517 -25.28 -19.96 -5.93
CA SER A 517 -24.72 -20.52 -7.16
C SER A 517 -24.72 -19.48 -8.28
N ASP A 518 -24.01 -19.75 -9.38
CA ASP A 518 -23.98 -18.86 -10.55
C ASP A 518 -25.40 -18.65 -11.13
N GLN A 519 -26.24 -19.68 -11.10
CA GLN A 519 -27.62 -19.60 -11.57
C GLN A 519 -28.46 -18.68 -10.68
N VAL A 520 -28.28 -18.73 -9.36
CA VAL A 520 -28.97 -17.85 -8.41
C VAL A 520 -28.67 -16.38 -8.71
N ILE A 521 -27.42 -16.05 -9.04
CA ILE A 521 -27.03 -14.68 -9.41
C ILE A 521 -27.69 -14.28 -10.73
N ILE A 522 -27.66 -15.14 -11.75
CA ILE A 522 -28.27 -14.85 -13.06
C ILE A 522 -29.78 -14.63 -12.93
N ASP A 523 -30.47 -15.49 -12.19
CA ASP A 523 -31.91 -15.39 -11.94
C ASP A 523 -32.23 -14.10 -11.19
N TRP A 524 -31.43 -13.76 -10.17
CA TRP A 524 -31.57 -12.49 -9.46
C TRP A 524 -31.38 -11.28 -10.37
N VAL A 525 -30.36 -11.27 -11.23
CA VAL A 525 -30.12 -10.17 -12.19
C VAL A 525 -31.33 -9.98 -13.08
N ASN A 526 -31.81 -11.05 -13.72
CA ASN A 526 -32.91 -10.97 -14.68
C ASN A 526 -34.24 -10.60 -13.99
N ASN A 527 -34.50 -11.12 -12.80
CA ASN A 527 -35.68 -10.75 -12.00
C ASN A 527 -35.63 -9.27 -11.58
N THR A 528 -34.46 -8.79 -11.17
CA THR A 528 -34.27 -7.38 -10.78
C THR A 528 -34.47 -6.47 -11.98
N LEU A 529 -33.85 -6.76 -13.13
CA LEU A 529 -34.04 -5.99 -14.37
C LEU A 529 -35.51 -5.95 -14.81
N LYS A 530 -36.22 -7.08 -14.70
CA LYS A 530 -37.66 -7.15 -15.01
C LYS A 530 -38.50 -6.29 -14.06
N GLN A 531 -38.20 -6.30 -12.76
CA GLN A 531 -38.87 -5.43 -11.77
C GLN A 531 -38.60 -3.95 -12.06
N GLY A 532 -37.39 -3.61 -12.49
CA GLY A 532 -37.00 -2.27 -12.94
C GLY A 532 -37.54 -1.88 -14.33
N GLN A 533 -38.37 -2.73 -14.96
CA GLN A 533 -38.92 -2.54 -16.31
C GLN A 533 -37.84 -2.27 -17.36
N LYS A 534 -36.67 -2.89 -17.20
CA LYS A 534 -35.54 -2.79 -18.13
C LYS A 534 -35.66 -3.87 -19.21
N ASN A 535 -35.20 -3.55 -20.42
CA ASN A 535 -35.19 -4.49 -21.55
C ASN A 535 -33.94 -5.39 -21.57
N SER A 536 -32.89 -5.03 -20.80
CA SER A 536 -31.67 -5.81 -20.69
C SER A 536 -31.92 -7.19 -20.05
N TYR A 537 -31.21 -8.20 -20.53
CA TYR A 537 -31.30 -9.59 -20.07
C TYR A 537 -29.99 -10.32 -20.33
N ILE A 538 -29.62 -11.26 -19.46
CA ILE A 538 -28.43 -12.11 -19.64
C ILE A 538 -28.77 -13.60 -19.49
N ASN A 539 -28.28 -14.43 -20.40
CA ASN A 539 -28.45 -15.90 -20.32
C ASN A 539 -27.36 -16.56 -19.47
N SER A 540 -26.17 -15.95 -19.42
CA SER A 540 -25.01 -16.43 -18.66
C SER A 540 -23.99 -15.32 -18.51
N PHE A 541 -22.94 -15.53 -17.71
CA PHE A 541 -21.80 -14.60 -17.65
C PHE A 541 -20.92 -14.59 -18.91
N LYS A 542 -21.27 -15.36 -19.95
CA LYS A 542 -20.65 -15.35 -21.28
C LYS A 542 -21.49 -14.60 -22.31
N ASP A 543 -22.64 -14.04 -21.92
CA ASP A 543 -23.55 -13.37 -22.84
C ASP A 543 -22.90 -12.15 -23.49
N LYS A 544 -22.95 -12.09 -24.84
CA LYS A 544 -22.29 -11.03 -25.61
C LYS A 544 -22.93 -9.66 -25.41
N SER A 545 -24.18 -9.60 -24.95
CA SER A 545 -24.83 -8.33 -24.60
C SER A 545 -24.07 -7.57 -23.51
N ILE A 546 -23.36 -8.28 -22.63
CA ILE A 546 -22.56 -7.71 -21.53
C ILE A 546 -21.41 -6.84 -22.07
N SER A 547 -20.91 -7.10 -23.28
CA SER A 547 -19.85 -6.28 -23.91
C SER A 547 -20.23 -4.82 -24.09
N THR A 548 -21.53 -4.50 -24.05
CA THR A 548 -22.04 -3.13 -24.15
C THR A 548 -22.09 -2.39 -22.80
N SER A 549 -21.92 -3.14 -21.70
CA SER A 549 -22.18 -2.73 -20.31
C SER A 549 -23.62 -2.29 -20.02
N LEU A 550 -24.55 -2.32 -20.98
CA LEU A 550 -25.94 -1.92 -20.77
C LEU A 550 -26.65 -2.78 -19.70
N PRO A 551 -26.49 -4.12 -19.65
CA PRO A 551 -27.08 -4.91 -18.57
C PRO A 551 -26.56 -4.51 -17.18
N VAL A 552 -25.29 -4.13 -17.06
CA VAL A 552 -24.70 -3.67 -15.80
C VAL A 552 -25.24 -2.28 -15.43
N ILE A 553 -25.30 -1.37 -16.39
CA ILE A 553 -25.83 0.00 -16.21
C ILE A 553 -27.31 -0.04 -15.80
N ASP A 554 -28.14 -0.78 -16.51
CA ASP A 554 -29.57 -0.92 -16.22
C ASP A 554 -29.81 -1.55 -14.84
N LEU A 555 -28.96 -2.51 -14.46
CA LEU A 555 -29.03 -3.13 -13.15
C LEU A 555 -28.66 -2.13 -12.04
N ILE A 556 -27.60 -1.34 -12.23
CA ILE A 556 -27.21 -0.27 -11.29
C ILE A 556 -28.37 0.73 -11.11
N ASP A 557 -28.98 1.21 -12.20
CA ASP A 557 -30.12 2.15 -12.12
C ASP A 557 -31.33 1.52 -11.42
N THR A 558 -31.52 0.21 -11.55
CA THR A 558 -32.60 -0.49 -10.85
C THR A 558 -32.36 -0.60 -9.34
N ILE A 559 -31.12 -0.89 -8.92
CA ILE A 559 -30.76 -1.03 -7.50
C ILE A 559 -30.72 0.34 -6.80
N VAL A 560 -30.15 1.33 -7.49
CA VAL A 560 -30.01 2.71 -7.02
C VAL A 560 -30.58 3.65 -8.07
N PRO A 561 -31.90 3.94 -8.01
CA PRO A 561 -32.54 4.84 -8.94
C PRO A 561 -31.82 6.19 -9.01
N LYS A 562 -31.61 6.69 -10.24
CA LYS A 562 -30.92 7.98 -10.53
C LYS A 562 -29.40 7.95 -10.29
N ALA A 563 -28.79 6.80 -10.04
CA ALA A 563 -27.33 6.68 -10.01
C ALA A 563 -26.71 6.85 -11.42
N ILE A 564 -27.48 6.48 -12.46
CA ILE A 564 -27.06 6.56 -13.86
C ILE A 564 -27.53 7.87 -14.48
N LYS A 565 -26.60 8.52 -15.18
CA LYS A 565 -26.84 9.66 -16.07
C LYS A 565 -26.85 9.13 -17.51
N TYR A 566 -28.03 8.74 -17.99
CA TYR A 566 -28.18 8.09 -19.30
C TYR A 566 -27.70 8.97 -20.47
N GLU A 567 -27.64 10.29 -20.30
CA GLU A 567 -27.03 11.21 -21.26
C GLU A 567 -25.54 10.96 -21.51
N LEU A 568 -24.85 10.26 -20.60
CA LEU A 568 -23.44 9.86 -20.72
C LEU A 568 -23.26 8.45 -21.30
N VAL A 569 -24.36 7.70 -21.47
CA VAL A 569 -24.37 6.30 -21.90
C VAL A 569 -24.67 6.22 -23.39
N LYS A 570 -23.85 5.47 -24.12
CA LYS A 570 -24.08 5.17 -25.54
C LYS A 570 -24.94 3.92 -25.68
N SER A 571 -25.85 3.92 -26.65
CA SER A 571 -26.76 2.80 -26.94
C SER A 571 -26.96 2.62 -28.45
N GLY A 572 -27.41 1.44 -28.88
CA GLY A 572 -27.58 1.10 -30.29
C GLY A 572 -26.29 0.52 -30.89
N ASP A 573 -25.95 0.92 -32.11
CA ASP A 573 -24.69 0.53 -32.74
C ASP A 573 -23.52 1.22 -32.04
N MET A 574 -22.67 0.42 -31.38
CA MET A 574 -21.54 0.89 -30.57
C MET A 574 -20.21 0.46 -31.15
N THR A 575 -19.28 1.39 -31.27
CA THR A 575 -17.87 1.10 -31.56
C THR A 575 -17.20 0.40 -30.37
N PRO A 576 -16.03 -0.24 -30.54
CA PRO A 576 -15.26 -0.76 -29.42
C PRO A 576 -14.93 0.30 -28.37
N GLU A 577 -14.70 1.53 -28.79
CA GLU A 577 -14.44 2.67 -27.90
C GLU A 577 -15.69 3.07 -27.10
N ASP A 578 -16.87 3.10 -27.73
CA ASP A 578 -18.13 3.35 -27.03
C ASP A 578 -18.39 2.29 -25.94
N LYS A 579 -18.13 1.02 -26.25
CA LYS A 579 -18.24 -0.08 -25.29
C LYS A 579 -17.30 0.09 -24.11
N LEU A 580 -16.04 0.44 -24.38
CA LEU A 580 -15.05 0.71 -23.34
C LEU A 580 -15.45 1.91 -22.48
N ASN A 581 -15.94 2.99 -23.09
CA ASN A 581 -16.41 4.18 -22.38
C ASN A 581 -17.64 3.90 -21.51
N ASN A 582 -18.57 3.06 -21.97
CA ASN A 582 -19.69 2.59 -21.14
C ASN A 582 -19.20 1.70 -19.99
N ALA A 583 -18.20 0.84 -20.21
CA ALA A 583 -17.63 -0.01 -19.17
C ALA A 583 -16.89 0.79 -18.09
N LYS A 584 -16.06 1.76 -18.49
CA LYS A 584 -15.40 2.73 -17.59
C LYS A 584 -16.42 3.45 -16.71
N TYR A 585 -17.50 3.91 -17.32
CA TYR A 585 -18.61 4.56 -16.63
C TYR A 585 -19.32 3.61 -15.65
N ALA A 586 -19.70 2.41 -16.09
CA ALA A 586 -20.42 1.43 -15.27
C ALA A 586 -19.61 1.00 -14.03
N ILE A 587 -18.32 0.70 -14.20
CA ILE A 587 -17.44 0.31 -13.09
C ILE A 587 -17.28 1.48 -12.09
N SER A 588 -17.09 2.70 -12.59
CA SER A 588 -16.94 3.88 -11.74
C SER A 588 -18.23 4.20 -10.97
N VAL A 589 -19.41 4.10 -11.61
CA VAL A 589 -20.68 4.27 -10.90
C VAL A 589 -20.90 3.15 -9.88
N ALA A 590 -20.59 1.90 -10.21
CA ALA A 590 -20.68 0.78 -9.26
C ALA A 590 -19.84 1.06 -8.00
N ARG A 591 -18.58 1.51 -8.17
CA ARG A 591 -17.72 1.91 -7.05
C ARG A 591 -18.29 3.09 -6.26
N LYS A 592 -18.83 4.11 -6.94
CA LYS A 592 -19.47 5.27 -6.30
C LYS A 592 -20.67 4.90 -5.43
N ILE A 593 -21.48 3.94 -5.86
CA ILE A 593 -22.63 3.48 -5.07
C ILE A 593 -22.23 2.52 -3.94
N GLY A 594 -20.94 2.22 -3.75
CA GLY A 594 -20.42 1.41 -2.65
C GLY A 594 -20.10 -0.05 -3.01
N VAL A 595 -20.07 -0.41 -4.29
CA VAL A 595 -19.76 -1.77 -4.74
C VAL A 595 -18.25 -1.94 -4.87
N ARG A 596 -17.69 -2.96 -4.20
CA ARG A 596 -16.26 -3.29 -4.29
C ARG A 596 -15.99 -4.13 -5.55
N VAL A 597 -15.66 -3.45 -6.66
CA VAL A 597 -15.41 -4.09 -7.96
C VAL A 597 -13.93 -3.96 -8.33
N TYR A 598 -13.28 -5.12 -8.49
CA TYR A 598 -11.90 -5.24 -8.98
C TYR A 598 -11.82 -5.49 -10.50
N ALA A 599 -12.94 -5.84 -11.14
CA ALA A 599 -12.99 -5.99 -12.58
C ALA A 599 -12.59 -4.70 -13.29
N LEU A 600 -11.85 -4.86 -14.39
CA LEU A 600 -11.46 -3.78 -15.29
C LEU A 600 -12.56 -3.54 -16.33
N PRO A 601 -12.65 -2.34 -16.92
CA PRO A 601 -13.57 -2.06 -18.02
C PRO A 601 -13.46 -3.09 -19.17
N ASP A 602 -12.24 -3.47 -19.52
CA ASP A 602 -11.97 -4.48 -20.55
C ASP A 602 -12.58 -5.86 -20.24
N ASP A 603 -12.69 -6.23 -18.96
CA ASP A 603 -13.27 -7.52 -18.58
C ASP A 603 -14.75 -7.60 -18.97
N LEU A 604 -15.47 -6.47 -18.94
CA LEU A 604 -16.85 -6.38 -19.42
C LEU A 604 -16.89 -6.42 -20.95
N VAL A 605 -16.06 -5.61 -21.61
CA VAL A 605 -16.01 -5.52 -23.08
C VAL A 605 -15.66 -6.87 -23.72
N GLU A 606 -14.68 -7.58 -23.16
CA GLU A 606 -14.25 -8.90 -23.62
C GLU A 606 -15.10 -10.05 -23.08
N VAL A 607 -16.00 -9.75 -22.13
CA VAL A 607 -16.89 -10.72 -21.48
C VAL A 607 -16.10 -11.85 -20.80
N LYS A 608 -15.18 -11.48 -19.90
CA LYS A 608 -14.40 -12.42 -19.09
C LYS A 608 -15.30 -13.02 -18.00
N PRO A 609 -15.72 -14.31 -18.09
CA PRO A 609 -16.85 -14.79 -17.30
C PRO A 609 -16.62 -14.76 -15.79
N LYS A 610 -15.38 -15.00 -15.35
CA LYS A 610 -14.98 -14.91 -13.94
C LYS A 610 -15.22 -13.49 -13.39
N MET A 611 -14.71 -12.48 -14.09
CA MET A 611 -14.79 -11.07 -13.67
C MET A 611 -16.19 -10.50 -13.84
N VAL A 612 -16.90 -10.89 -14.91
CA VAL A 612 -18.31 -10.55 -15.10
C VAL A 612 -19.17 -11.08 -13.95
N MET A 613 -18.94 -12.33 -13.52
CA MET A 613 -19.65 -12.90 -12.37
C MET A 613 -19.42 -12.08 -11.10
N THR A 614 -18.17 -11.67 -10.82
CA THR A 614 -17.88 -10.90 -9.60
C THR A 614 -18.55 -9.52 -9.62
N VAL A 615 -18.68 -8.87 -10.79
CA VAL A 615 -19.42 -7.60 -10.93
C VAL A 615 -20.89 -7.78 -10.53
N PHE A 616 -21.58 -8.76 -11.10
CA PHE A 616 -23.00 -9.02 -10.80
C PHE A 616 -23.21 -9.49 -9.36
N ALA A 617 -22.33 -10.34 -8.85
CA ALA A 617 -22.34 -10.80 -7.46
C ALA A 617 -22.19 -9.60 -6.50
N CYS A 618 -21.20 -8.73 -6.71
CA CYS A 618 -21.01 -7.57 -5.85
C CYS A 618 -22.21 -6.59 -5.91
N LEU A 619 -22.84 -6.42 -7.08
CA LEU A 619 -24.08 -5.64 -7.23
C LEU A 619 -25.26 -6.26 -6.46
N MET A 620 -25.41 -7.58 -6.50
CA MET A 620 -26.38 -8.31 -5.69
C MET A 620 -26.18 -8.04 -4.20
N GLY A 621 -24.94 -8.14 -3.73
CA GLY A 621 -24.61 -7.88 -2.32
C GLY A 621 -24.94 -6.46 -1.89
N ARG A 622 -24.74 -5.49 -2.79
CA ARG A 622 -25.14 -4.10 -2.52
C ARG A 622 -26.65 -3.94 -2.40
N SER A 623 -27.42 -4.61 -3.24
CA SER A 623 -28.89 -4.58 -3.19
C SER A 623 -29.42 -5.16 -1.88
N LEU A 624 -28.90 -6.33 -1.48
CA LEU A 624 -29.35 -7.03 -0.26
C LEU A 624 -29.05 -6.22 1.02
N LYS A 625 -27.88 -5.58 1.13
CA LYS A 625 -27.55 -4.71 2.30
C LYS A 625 -28.52 -3.54 2.51
N LYS A 626 -29.27 -3.14 1.48
CA LYS A 626 -30.27 -2.07 1.55
C LYS A 626 -31.64 -2.57 2.00
N ALA A 627 -31.89 -3.88 1.98
CA ALA A 627 -33.12 -4.48 2.48
C ALA A 627 -33.09 -4.66 4.01
N ASP A 628 -31.89 -4.84 4.59
CA ASP A 628 -31.70 -5.12 6.03
C ASP A 628 -31.47 -3.88 6.91
N GLY A 629 -31.45 -2.68 6.33
CA GLY A 629 -31.29 -1.40 7.04
C GLY A 629 -32.15 -0.32 6.43
#